data_AF-A0A7C6TI04-F1
#
_entry.id   AF-A0A7C6TI04-F1
#
_cell.length_a   1.000
_cell.length_b   1.000
_cell.length_c   1.000
_cell.angle_alpha   90.00
_cell.angle_beta   90.00
_cell.angle_gamma   90.00
#
_symmetry.space_group_name_H-M   'P 1'
#
loop_
_entity.id
_entity.type
_entity.pdbx_description
1 polymer ?
#
loop_
_entity_poly.entity_id
_entity_poly.type
_entity_poly.pdbx_seq_one_letter_code
_entity_poly.pdbx_strand_id
1 'polypeptide(L)'
;MVSRRTWLKVIGGAVGMATAYGLCRAGQRLRAECPPAPRPMYAHAREMVADIAYYWQHPSAMGDLYRSRLLAHPFAAKVALAALGGGECRVSVRLAYLYGVLQGLAFTEVRSLLAGQTRHATAGEAPALLFAQHYSRTEGMPDPQRTRALIEAYGEQGANDLLGYLGVLLITQRIARTLDALVARLVGRPRHDSTLWGEVAVVVVALVGVVPLLPVMRWRARRATL
;
A
#
# COMPACT_ATOMS: atom_id res chain seq x y z
N MET A 1 -31.94 2.94 -50.52
CA MET A 1 -32.14 2.38 -49.17
C MET A 1 -30.95 1.52 -48.81
N VAL A 2 -30.16 1.92 -47.81
CA VAL A 2 -28.97 1.14 -47.38
C VAL A 2 -29.44 -0.12 -46.66
N SER A 3 -28.94 -1.28 -47.07
CA SER A 3 -29.28 -2.59 -46.49
C SER A 3 -28.95 -2.66 -45.01
N ARG A 4 -29.84 -3.28 -44.21
CA ARG A 4 -29.64 -3.56 -42.78
C ARG A 4 -28.32 -4.27 -42.49
N ARG A 5 -27.83 -5.11 -43.43
CA ARG A 5 -26.51 -5.76 -43.33
C ARG A 5 -25.35 -4.76 -43.44
N THR A 6 -25.46 -3.74 -44.27
CA THR A 6 -24.44 -2.70 -44.43
C THR A 6 -24.37 -1.85 -43.17
N TRP A 7 -25.52 -1.52 -42.57
CA TRP A 7 -25.61 -0.80 -41.30
C TRP A 7 -24.97 -1.56 -40.13
N LEU A 8 -25.19 -2.88 -40.03
CA LEU A 8 -24.57 -3.72 -39.01
C LEU A 8 -23.04 -3.77 -39.13
N LYS A 9 -22.49 -3.81 -40.35
CA LYS A 9 -21.03 -3.78 -40.58
C LYS A 9 -20.41 -2.45 -40.17
N VAL A 10 -21.08 -1.33 -40.47
CA VAL A 10 -20.62 0.02 -40.09
C VAL A 10 -20.63 0.20 -38.57
N ILE A 11 -21.71 -0.22 -37.89
CA ILE A 11 -21.77 -0.20 -36.42
C ILE A 11 -20.67 -1.07 -35.83
N GLY A 12 -20.50 -2.30 -36.33
CA GLY A 12 -19.46 -3.22 -35.84
C GLY A 12 -18.05 -2.65 -35.97
N GLY A 13 -17.74 -2.01 -37.12
CA GLY A 13 -16.47 -1.33 -37.33
C GLY A 13 -16.27 -0.12 -36.41
N ALA A 14 -17.31 0.68 -36.21
CA ALA A 14 -17.27 1.84 -35.31
C ALA A 14 -17.07 1.44 -33.84
N VAL A 15 -17.78 0.40 -33.38
CA VAL A 15 -17.60 -0.17 -32.03
C VAL A 15 -16.19 -0.72 -31.89
N GLY A 16 -15.68 -1.49 -32.86
CA GLY A 16 -14.33 -2.02 -32.85
C GLY A 16 -13.25 -0.93 -32.74
N MET A 17 -13.37 0.14 -33.52
CA MET A 17 -12.47 1.31 -33.42
C MET A 17 -12.60 2.03 -32.09
N ALA A 18 -13.81 2.23 -31.58
CA ALA A 18 -14.03 2.87 -30.27
C ALA A 18 -13.42 2.04 -29.13
N THR A 19 -13.54 0.72 -29.17
CA THR A 19 -12.93 -0.19 -28.20
C THR A 19 -11.40 -0.17 -28.32
N ALA A 20 -10.85 -0.24 -29.53
CA ALA A 20 -9.40 -0.16 -29.76
C ALA A 20 -8.83 1.18 -29.30
N TYR A 21 -9.51 2.30 -29.60
CA TYR A 21 -9.14 3.63 -29.13
C TYR A 21 -9.25 3.73 -27.60
N GLY A 22 -10.30 3.19 -26.99
CA GLY A 22 -10.47 3.14 -25.54
C GLY A 22 -9.34 2.36 -24.85
N LEU A 23 -8.99 1.19 -25.37
CA LEU A 23 -7.88 0.37 -24.88
C LEU A 23 -6.52 1.06 -25.08
N CYS A 24 -6.30 1.67 -26.24
CA CYS A 24 -5.07 2.42 -26.53
C CYS A 24 -4.94 3.64 -25.62
N ARG A 25 -6.02 4.41 -25.43
CA ARG A 25 -6.05 5.58 -24.55
C ARG A 25 -5.89 5.18 -23.08
N ALA A 26 -6.50 4.08 -22.65
CA ALA A 26 -6.29 3.52 -21.31
C ALA A 26 -4.82 3.10 -21.12
N GLY A 27 -4.24 2.39 -22.09
CA GLY A 27 -2.82 2.02 -22.09
C GLY A 27 -1.89 3.23 -22.09
N GLN A 28 -2.20 4.28 -22.86
CA GLN A 28 -1.44 5.54 -22.89
C GLN A 28 -1.52 6.30 -21.57
N ARG A 29 -2.69 6.35 -20.91
CA ARG A 29 -2.82 6.92 -19.55
C ARG A 29 -1.97 6.14 -18.55
N LEU A 30 -2.08 4.81 -18.56
CA LEU A 30 -1.28 3.94 -17.70
C LEU A 30 0.23 4.11 -17.93
N ARG A 31 0.65 4.41 -19.17
CA ARG A 31 2.04 4.74 -19.56
C ARG A 31 2.45 6.18 -19.20
N ALA A 32 1.56 7.17 -19.28
CA ALA A 32 1.89 8.55 -18.95
C ALA A 32 2.04 8.76 -17.43
N GLU A 33 1.36 7.94 -16.62
CA GLU A 33 1.28 8.04 -15.16
C GLU A 33 2.50 7.51 -14.38
N CYS A 34 3.72 7.57 -14.97
CA CYS A 34 5.05 7.28 -14.38
C CYS A 34 5.63 5.85 -14.60
N PRO A 35 6.99 5.74 -14.66
CA PRO A 35 7.71 4.47 -14.72
C PRO A 35 7.58 3.67 -13.42
N PRO A 36 7.79 2.35 -13.47
CA PRO A 36 7.66 1.51 -12.28
C PRO A 36 8.61 1.97 -11.17
N ALA A 37 8.11 2.04 -9.93
CA ALA A 37 8.79 2.68 -8.79
C ALA A 37 10.22 2.16 -8.57
N PRO A 38 11.28 2.99 -8.50
CA PRO A 38 12.67 2.52 -8.38
C PRO A 38 12.97 1.79 -7.06
N ARG A 39 12.02 1.76 -6.11
CA ARG A 39 12.22 1.21 -4.78
C ARG A 39 11.95 -0.31 -4.69
N PRO A 40 12.50 -0.99 -3.67
CA PRO A 40 12.39 -2.44 -3.50
C PRO A 40 10.94 -2.95 -3.49
N MET A 41 10.63 -3.92 -4.32
CA MET A 41 9.38 -4.69 -4.24
C MET A 41 9.72 -6.15 -3.93
N TYR A 42 8.71 -7.00 -3.76
CA TYR A 42 8.98 -8.43 -3.65
C TYR A 42 9.29 -8.99 -5.04
N ALA A 43 10.50 -9.51 -5.23
CA ALA A 43 10.86 -10.20 -6.46
C ALA A 43 10.21 -11.59 -6.51
N HIS A 44 10.02 -12.20 -5.33
CA HIS A 44 9.49 -13.54 -5.17
C HIS A 44 8.56 -13.64 -3.96
N ALA A 45 7.56 -14.53 -4.03
CA ALA A 45 6.62 -14.76 -2.93
C ALA A 45 7.30 -15.22 -1.62
N ARG A 46 8.47 -15.88 -1.70
CA ARG A 46 9.22 -16.33 -0.51
C ARG A 46 9.64 -15.17 0.40
N GLU A 47 10.00 -14.01 -0.17
CA GLU A 47 10.42 -12.84 0.58
C GLU A 47 9.24 -12.27 1.36
N MET A 48 8.09 -12.15 0.69
CA MET A 48 6.85 -11.76 1.33
C MET A 48 6.43 -12.74 2.43
N VAL A 49 6.54 -14.05 2.17
CA VAL A 49 6.22 -15.07 3.17
C VAL A 49 7.15 -14.97 4.38
N ALA A 50 8.44 -14.68 4.19
CA ALA A 50 9.38 -14.48 5.30
C ALA A 50 8.99 -13.27 6.17
N ASP A 51 8.69 -12.12 5.56
CA ASP A 51 8.27 -10.91 6.26
C ASP A 51 6.95 -11.13 7.03
N ILE A 52 6.02 -11.92 6.48
CA ILE A 52 4.73 -12.25 7.13
C ILE A 52 4.90 -13.35 8.20
N ALA A 53 5.80 -14.30 7.99
CA ALA A 53 6.07 -15.39 8.92
C ALA A 53 6.55 -14.87 10.27
N TYR A 54 7.27 -13.75 10.30
CA TYR A 54 7.64 -13.08 11.55
C TYR A 54 6.42 -12.81 12.44
N TYR A 55 5.35 -12.22 11.90
CA TYR A 55 4.12 -11.93 12.65
C TYR A 55 3.30 -13.19 12.97
N TRP A 56 3.47 -14.25 12.18
CA TRP A 56 2.84 -15.55 12.46
C TRP A 56 3.53 -16.29 13.61
N GLN A 57 4.85 -16.17 13.72
CA GLN A 57 5.69 -16.76 14.76
C GLN A 57 5.62 -15.94 16.06
N HIS A 58 5.41 -14.62 15.96
CA HIS A 58 5.29 -13.71 17.10
C HIS A 58 3.87 -13.13 17.20
N PRO A 59 2.86 -13.94 17.55
CA PRO A 59 1.47 -13.48 17.63
C PRO A 59 1.25 -12.37 18.67
N SER A 60 2.09 -12.29 19.70
CA SER A 60 2.10 -11.18 20.68
C SER A 60 2.39 -9.84 20.02
N ALA A 61 3.33 -9.76 19.08
CA ALA A 61 3.66 -8.52 18.37
C ALA A 61 2.44 -7.95 17.62
N MET A 62 1.64 -8.81 16.99
CA MET A 62 0.39 -8.38 16.35
C MET A 62 -0.72 -8.10 17.39
N GLY A 63 -0.75 -8.84 18.50
CA GLY A 63 -1.68 -8.62 19.61
C GLY A 63 -1.47 -7.27 20.30
N ASP A 64 -0.23 -6.85 20.47
CA ASP A 64 0.14 -5.56 21.05
C ASP A 64 -0.28 -4.42 20.13
N LEU A 65 -0.04 -4.53 18.82
CA LEU A 65 -0.55 -3.58 17.84
C LEU A 65 -2.08 -3.43 17.87
N TYR A 66 -2.81 -4.54 17.98
CA TYR A 66 -4.28 -4.49 18.07
C TYR A 66 -4.80 -3.90 19.38
N ARG A 67 -4.01 -3.94 20.46
CA ARG A 67 -4.36 -3.38 21.77
C ARG A 67 -3.80 -1.98 22.00
N SER A 68 -2.89 -1.52 21.14
CA SER A 68 -2.25 -0.22 21.26
C SER A 68 -3.30 0.89 21.29
N ARG A 69 -3.38 1.58 22.42
CA ARG A 69 -4.24 2.77 22.57
C ARG A 69 -3.72 3.93 21.74
N LEU A 70 -2.41 3.99 21.50
CA LEU A 70 -1.78 5.00 20.65
C LEU A 70 -2.33 4.88 19.23
N LEU A 71 -2.36 3.66 18.69
CA LEU A 71 -2.82 3.38 17.32
C LEU A 71 -4.35 3.29 17.19
N ALA A 72 -5.10 3.86 18.14
CA ALA A 72 -6.54 4.01 17.99
C ALA A 72 -6.88 4.95 16.81
N HIS A 73 -8.07 4.76 16.24
CA HIS A 73 -8.62 5.70 15.27
C HIS A 73 -8.83 7.08 15.93
N PRO A 74 -8.49 8.22 15.30
CA PRO A 74 -8.05 8.42 13.90
C PRO A 74 -6.55 8.35 13.62
N PHE A 75 -5.72 8.22 14.65
CA PHE A 75 -4.28 8.38 14.53
C PHE A 75 -3.62 7.35 13.59
N ALA A 76 -3.97 6.06 13.72
CA ALA A 76 -3.42 5.03 12.84
C ALA A 76 -3.73 5.28 11.36
N ALA A 77 -4.91 5.83 11.04
CA ALA A 77 -5.28 6.20 9.68
C ALA A 77 -4.39 7.33 9.13
N LYS A 78 -4.08 8.33 9.96
CA LYS A 78 -3.15 9.41 9.58
C LYS A 78 -1.73 8.89 9.36
N VAL A 79 -1.24 8.01 10.24
CA VAL A 79 0.07 7.35 10.10
C VAL A 79 0.14 6.54 8.81
N ALA A 80 -0.90 5.75 8.50
CA ALA A 80 -0.97 5.00 7.25
C ALA A 80 -0.95 5.93 6.02
N LEU A 81 -1.71 7.03 6.03
CA LEU A 81 -1.68 8.02 4.96
C LEU A 81 -0.29 8.64 4.78
N ALA A 82 0.40 8.97 5.87
CA ALA A 82 1.75 9.51 5.83
C ALA A 82 2.78 8.50 5.30
N ALA A 83 2.71 7.24 5.73
CA ALA A 83 3.63 6.18 5.30
C ALA A 83 3.42 5.78 3.83
N LEU A 84 2.16 5.59 3.42
CA LEU A 84 1.78 5.08 2.10
C LEU A 84 1.65 6.18 1.03
N GLY A 85 1.48 7.43 1.48
CA GLY A 85 1.14 8.59 0.64
C GLY A 85 2.33 9.22 -0.07
N GLY A 86 3.57 8.83 0.22
CA GLY A 86 4.81 9.43 -0.31
C GLY A 86 4.99 9.48 -1.83
N GLY A 87 3.96 9.19 -2.63
CA GLY A 87 3.88 9.52 -4.06
C GLY A 87 4.46 8.49 -5.02
N GLU A 88 5.03 7.40 -4.52
CA GLU A 88 5.87 6.53 -5.34
C GLU A 88 5.15 5.33 -5.98
N CYS A 89 3.92 5.03 -5.55
CA CYS A 89 3.12 3.96 -6.14
C CYS A 89 1.64 4.31 -6.13
N ARG A 90 0.97 4.18 -7.28
CA ARG A 90 -0.47 4.49 -7.41
C ARG A 90 -1.34 3.62 -6.51
N VAL A 91 -0.95 2.35 -6.36
CA VAL A 91 -1.73 1.34 -5.63
C VAL A 91 -1.67 1.66 -4.14
N SER A 92 -0.48 1.98 -3.60
CA SER A 92 -0.34 2.33 -2.18
C SER A 92 -1.10 3.62 -1.86
N VAL A 93 -0.99 4.65 -2.70
CA VAL A 93 -1.71 5.92 -2.52
C VAL A 93 -3.23 5.71 -2.56
N ARG A 94 -3.73 4.86 -3.49
CA ARG A 94 -5.15 4.54 -3.57
C ARG A 94 -5.63 3.74 -2.36
N LEU A 95 -4.87 2.74 -1.92
CA LEU A 95 -5.19 1.97 -0.71
C LEU A 95 -5.21 2.87 0.53
N ALA A 96 -4.24 3.78 0.66
CA ALA A 96 -4.18 4.74 1.74
C ALA A 96 -5.37 5.69 1.73
N TYR A 97 -5.72 6.23 0.56
CA TYR A 97 -6.91 7.07 0.37
C TYR A 97 -8.17 6.35 0.82
N LEU A 98 -8.40 5.13 0.32
CA LEU A 98 -9.57 4.33 0.67
C LEU A 98 -9.60 4.02 2.17
N TYR A 99 -8.46 3.65 2.75
CA TYR A 99 -8.34 3.41 4.18
C TYR A 99 -8.70 4.65 5.00
N GLY A 100 -8.13 5.82 4.67
CA GLY A 100 -8.43 7.07 5.36
C GLY A 100 -9.91 7.46 5.29
N VAL A 101 -10.54 7.31 4.12
CA VAL A 101 -11.97 7.59 3.94
C VAL A 101 -12.86 6.60 4.69
N LEU A 102 -12.55 5.29 4.63
CA LEU A 102 -13.30 4.26 5.36
C LEU A 102 -13.19 4.43 6.88
N GLN A 103 -12.09 5.02 7.34
CA GLN A 103 -11.88 5.38 8.73
C GLN A 103 -12.61 6.68 9.10
N GLY A 104 -13.19 7.44 8.16
CA GLY A 104 -13.99 8.63 8.47
C GLY A 104 -13.20 9.93 8.53
N LEU A 105 -11.95 9.96 8.04
CA LEU A 105 -11.19 11.21 7.90
C LEU A 105 -11.82 12.11 6.83
N ALA A 106 -11.74 13.42 7.05
CA ALA A 106 -12.22 14.39 6.07
C ALA A 106 -11.40 14.31 4.76
N PHE A 107 -12.06 14.48 3.61
CA PHE A 107 -11.39 14.39 2.30
C PHE A 107 -10.22 15.39 2.16
N THR A 108 -10.36 16.60 2.71
CA THR A 108 -9.31 17.62 2.73
C THR A 108 -8.10 17.19 3.55
N GLU A 109 -8.33 16.48 4.65
CA GLU A 109 -7.29 15.91 5.52
C GLU A 109 -6.58 14.75 4.84
N VAL A 110 -7.33 13.81 4.26
CA VAL A 110 -6.77 12.69 3.48
C VAL A 110 -5.87 13.20 2.36
N ARG A 111 -6.34 14.16 1.56
CA ARG A 111 -5.55 14.74 0.46
C ARG A 111 -4.29 15.46 0.95
N SER A 112 -4.38 16.16 2.06
CA SER A 112 -3.23 16.84 2.66
C SER A 112 -2.15 15.85 3.08
N LEU A 113 -2.54 14.80 3.81
CA LEU A 113 -1.61 13.80 4.32
C LEU A 113 -0.96 13.00 3.19
N LEU A 114 -1.72 12.68 2.13
CA LEU A 114 -1.18 12.07 0.91
C LEU A 114 -0.21 12.98 0.17
N ALA A 115 -0.38 14.31 0.25
CA ALA A 115 0.58 15.26 -0.29
C ALA A 115 1.83 15.43 0.60
N GLY A 116 1.96 14.63 1.67
CA GLY A 116 3.04 14.72 2.65
C GLY A 116 2.90 15.90 3.62
N GLN A 117 1.78 16.63 3.59
CA GLN A 117 1.55 17.80 4.43
C GLN A 117 0.96 17.39 5.78
N THR A 118 1.57 17.86 6.87
CA THR A 118 1.15 17.59 8.24
C THR A 118 0.24 18.68 8.83
N ARG A 119 -0.37 19.54 8.00
CA ARG A 119 -1.17 20.69 8.46
C ARG A 119 -2.41 20.34 9.30
N HIS A 120 -2.90 19.10 9.20
CA HIS A 120 -4.03 18.58 9.97
C HIS A 120 -3.58 17.67 11.14
N ALA A 121 -2.28 17.59 11.37
CA ALA A 121 -1.71 16.88 12.51
C ALA A 121 -1.70 17.79 13.73
N THR A 122 -2.06 17.25 14.89
CA THR A 122 -1.78 17.95 16.15
C THR A 122 -0.28 17.96 16.42
N ALA A 123 0.18 18.84 17.32
CA ALA A 123 1.59 18.89 17.72
C ALA A 123 2.10 17.52 18.24
N GLY A 124 1.24 16.76 18.92
CA GLY A 124 1.56 15.41 19.41
C GLY A 124 1.53 14.33 18.33
N GLU A 125 0.90 14.56 17.17
CA GLU A 125 0.86 13.59 16.06
C GLU A 125 2.00 13.79 15.06
N ALA A 126 2.45 15.04 14.89
CA ALA A 126 3.43 15.41 13.88
C ALA A 126 4.72 14.58 13.91
N PRO A 127 5.33 14.26 15.07
CA PRO A 127 6.54 13.43 15.11
C PRO A 127 6.34 12.05 14.48
N ALA A 128 5.25 11.35 14.79
CA ALA A 128 4.95 10.05 14.20
C ALA A 128 4.68 10.13 12.69
N LEU A 129 3.98 11.17 12.22
CA LEU A 129 3.69 11.31 10.79
C LEU A 129 4.95 11.58 9.97
N LEU A 130 5.83 12.46 10.46
CA LEU A 130 7.12 12.73 9.83
C LEU A 130 8.03 11.50 9.88
N PHE A 131 8.03 10.79 11.01
CA PHE A 131 8.76 9.53 11.15
C PHE A 131 8.23 8.46 10.19
N ALA A 132 6.91 8.33 10.03
CA ALA A 132 6.27 7.40 9.12
C ALA A 132 6.69 7.64 7.66
N GLN A 133 6.73 8.91 7.23
CA GLN A 133 7.27 9.30 5.93
C GLN A 133 8.74 8.91 5.80
N HIS A 134 9.55 9.17 6.82
CA HIS A 134 10.97 8.81 6.83
C HIS A 134 11.16 7.31 6.72
N TYR A 135 10.50 6.53 7.57
CA TYR A 135 10.59 5.08 7.65
C TYR A 135 10.25 4.44 6.30
N SER A 136 9.21 4.94 5.64
CA SER A 136 8.81 4.53 4.29
C SER A 136 9.88 4.85 3.24
N ARG A 137 10.46 6.07 3.29
CA ARG A 137 11.53 6.49 2.37
C ARG A 137 12.82 5.70 2.53
N THR A 138 13.13 5.28 3.75
CA THR A 138 14.33 4.50 4.08
C THR A 138 14.09 2.99 4.04
N GLU A 139 12.95 2.51 3.52
CA GLU A 139 12.63 1.07 3.43
C GLU A 139 12.79 0.32 4.76
N GLY A 140 12.38 0.96 5.86
CA GLY A 140 12.46 0.39 7.20
C GLY A 140 13.82 0.54 7.89
N MET A 141 14.74 1.34 7.33
CA MET A 141 16.03 1.68 7.96
C MET A 141 16.05 3.14 8.43
N PRO A 142 15.25 3.52 9.44
CA PRO A 142 15.19 4.90 9.92
C PRO A 142 16.52 5.36 10.52
N ASP A 143 16.75 6.67 10.53
CA ASP A 143 17.94 7.27 11.11
C ASP A 143 17.89 7.12 12.65
N PRO A 144 18.99 6.72 13.32
CA PRO A 144 19.01 6.57 14.78
C PRO A 144 18.55 7.80 15.56
N GLN A 145 18.85 9.02 15.07
CA GLN A 145 18.41 10.27 15.69
C GLN A 145 16.89 10.44 15.59
N ARG A 146 16.29 10.09 14.45
CA ARG A 146 14.83 10.13 14.27
C ARG A 146 14.14 9.07 15.12
N THR A 147 14.76 7.92 15.30
CA THR A 147 14.25 6.87 16.21
C THR A 147 14.29 7.33 17.66
N ARG A 148 15.37 7.99 18.09
CA ARG A 148 15.43 8.59 19.45
C ARG A 148 14.36 9.65 19.67
N ALA A 149 14.20 10.58 18.72
CA ALA A 149 13.16 11.59 18.78
C ALA A 149 11.74 10.99 18.85
N LEU A 150 11.52 9.84 18.20
CA LEU A 150 10.27 9.11 18.30
C LEU A 150 10.06 8.53 19.71
N ILE A 151 11.09 7.93 20.29
CA ILE A 151 11.05 7.39 21.66
C ILE A 151 10.82 8.51 22.67
N GLU A 152 11.46 9.67 22.51
CA GLU A 152 11.25 10.84 23.36
C GLU A 152 9.79 11.35 23.27
N ALA A 153 9.18 11.29 22.09
CA ALA A 153 7.81 11.78 21.88
C ALA A 153 6.71 10.82 22.39
N TYR A 154 6.92 9.50 22.28
CA TYR A 154 5.87 8.50 22.56
C TYR A 154 6.22 7.47 23.65
N GLY A 155 7.41 7.57 24.25
CA GLY A 155 7.98 6.54 25.11
C GLY A 155 8.38 5.28 24.36
N GLU A 156 9.06 4.36 25.04
CA GLU A 156 9.53 3.11 24.40
C GLU A 156 8.38 2.27 23.87
N GLN A 157 7.31 2.10 24.65
CA GLN A 157 6.18 1.26 24.24
C GLN A 157 5.44 1.88 23.05
N GLY A 158 5.20 3.19 23.05
CA GLY A 158 4.55 3.87 21.92
C GLY A 158 5.40 3.84 20.64
N ALA A 159 6.72 3.99 20.78
CA ALA A 159 7.65 3.86 19.66
C ALA A 159 7.66 2.42 19.09
N ASN A 160 7.66 1.41 19.95
CA ASN A 160 7.59 0.00 19.54
C ASN A 160 6.29 -0.33 18.81
N ASP A 161 5.14 0.15 19.33
CA ASP A 161 3.84 0.01 18.67
C ASP A 161 3.87 0.67 17.28
N LEU A 162 4.39 1.89 17.18
CA LEU A 162 4.46 2.59 15.92
C LEU A 162 5.39 1.89 14.91
N LEU A 163 6.57 1.43 15.35
CA LEU A 163 7.50 0.68 14.50
C LEU A 163 6.89 -0.63 14.00
N GLY A 164 6.19 -1.37 14.88
CA GLY A 164 5.48 -2.58 14.50
C GLY A 164 4.41 -2.32 13.43
N TYR A 165 3.63 -1.24 13.59
CA TYR A 165 2.62 -0.82 12.63
C TYR A 165 3.24 -0.38 11.29
N LEU A 166 4.33 0.39 11.33
CA LEU A 166 5.06 0.81 10.14
C LEU A 166 5.70 -0.37 9.40
N GLY A 167 6.11 -1.43 10.09
CA GLY A 167 6.53 -2.70 9.48
C GLY A 167 5.42 -3.34 8.65
N VAL A 168 4.20 -3.43 9.20
CA VAL A 168 3.02 -3.94 8.46
C VAL A 168 2.69 -3.06 7.25
N LEU A 169 2.78 -1.73 7.39
CA LEU A 169 2.58 -0.80 6.29
C LEU A 169 3.67 -0.94 5.22
N LEU A 170 4.93 -1.19 5.59
CA LEU A 170 6.02 -1.42 4.65
C LEU A 170 5.79 -2.70 3.81
N ILE A 171 5.36 -3.79 4.45
CA ILE A 171 4.93 -5.02 3.75
C ILE A 171 3.82 -4.70 2.75
N THR A 172 2.83 -3.92 3.17
CA THR A 172 1.72 -3.47 2.32
C THR A 172 2.22 -2.67 1.11
N GLN A 173 3.20 -1.78 1.30
CA GLN A 173 3.81 -1.03 0.20
C GLN A 173 4.59 -1.91 -0.76
N ARG A 174 5.33 -2.91 -0.28
CA ARG A 174 6.05 -3.88 -1.13
C ARG A 174 5.06 -4.71 -1.97
N ILE A 175 3.95 -5.17 -1.40
CA ILE A 175 2.88 -5.84 -2.15
C ILE A 175 2.29 -4.89 -3.20
N ALA A 176 1.95 -3.66 -2.81
CA ALA A 176 1.34 -2.67 -3.71
C ALA A 176 2.25 -2.34 -4.91
N ARG A 177 3.56 -2.19 -4.68
CA ARG A 177 4.56 -1.98 -5.75
C ARG A 177 4.70 -3.20 -6.65
N THR A 178 4.60 -4.42 -6.11
CA THR A 178 4.63 -5.65 -6.90
C THR A 178 3.40 -5.74 -7.81
N LEU A 179 2.22 -5.35 -7.31
CA LEU A 179 1.00 -5.26 -8.11
C LEU A 179 1.14 -4.19 -9.22
N ASP A 180 1.71 -3.02 -8.90
CA ASP A 180 1.96 -1.98 -9.90
C ASP A 180 2.95 -2.43 -10.97
N ALA A 181 4.00 -3.19 -10.61
CA ALA A 181 4.92 -3.80 -11.55
C ALA A 181 4.23 -4.81 -12.49
N LEU A 182 3.33 -5.64 -11.96
CA LEU A 182 2.51 -6.56 -12.76
C LEU A 182 1.63 -5.80 -13.75
N VAL A 183 0.96 -4.73 -13.31
CA VAL A 183 0.15 -3.86 -14.17
C VAL A 183 1.02 -3.20 -15.24
N ALA A 184 2.19 -2.69 -14.88
CA ALA A 184 3.13 -2.07 -15.82
C ALA A 184 3.59 -3.07 -16.91
N ARG A 185 3.85 -4.32 -16.53
CA ARG A 185 4.17 -5.41 -17.45
C ARG A 185 3.03 -5.69 -18.44
N LEU A 186 1.79 -5.74 -17.98
CA LEU A 186 0.60 -5.92 -18.85
C LEU A 186 0.43 -4.79 -19.87
N VAL A 187 0.94 -3.59 -19.58
CA VAL A 187 0.89 -2.41 -20.47
C VAL A 187 2.15 -2.30 -21.35
N GLY A 188 3.06 -3.27 -21.27
CA GLY A 188 4.29 -3.34 -22.08
C GLY A 188 5.46 -2.53 -21.52
N ARG A 189 5.49 -2.27 -20.21
CA ARG A 189 6.61 -1.64 -19.49
C ARG A 189 7.06 -2.51 -18.32
N PRO A 190 7.60 -3.72 -18.59
CA PRO A 190 8.09 -4.59 -17.54
C PRO A 190 9.25 -3.93 -16.80
N ARG A 191 9.39 -4.26 -15.52
CA ARG A 191 10.64 -4.01 -14.80
C ARG A 191 11.66 -5.09 -15.15
N HIS A 192 12.94 -4.69 -15.15
CA HIS A 192 14.05 -5.59 -15.42
C HIS A 192 14.49 -6.41 -14.20
N ASP A 193 14.16 -5.95 -13.00
CA ASP A 193 14.52 -6.59 -11.72
C ASP A 193 13.53 -7.67 -11.28
N SER A 194 12.54 -8.02 -12.12
CA SER A 194 11.50 -8.99 -11.80
C SER A 194 11.05 -9.82 -13.00
N THR A 195 10.39 -10.93 -12.67
CA THR A 195 9.79 -11.84 -13.64
C THR A 195 8.26 -11.82 -13.52
N LEU A 196 7.56 -12.11 -14.62
CA LEU A 196 6.10 -12.24 -14.62
C LEU A 196 5.61 -13.23 -13.56
N TRP A 197 6.28 -14.38 -13.46
CA TRP A 197 5.91 -15.41 -12.49
C TRP A 197 6.13 -14.98 -11.04
N GLY A 198 7.21 -14.25 -10.75
CA GLY A 198 7.45 -13.69 -9.42
C GLY A 198 6.35 -12.70 -9.02
N GLU A 199 6.02 -11.77 -9.91
CA GLU A 199 4.97 -10.77 -9.71
C GLU A 199 3.59 -11.43 -9.48
N VAL A 200 3.20 -12.37 -10.34
CA VAL A 200 1.93 -13.12 -10.20
C VAL A 200 1.91 -13.92 -8.91
N ALA A 201 2.98 -14.63 -8.57
CA ALA A 201 3.06 -15.42 -7.35
C ALA A 201 2.88 -14.56 -6.10
N VAL A 202 3.51 -13.39 -6.03
CA VAL A 202 3.34 -12.46 -4.90
C VAL A 202 1.88 -12.02 -4.79
N VAL A 203 1.27 -11.59 -5.89
CA VAL A 203 -0.13 -11.13 -5.89
C VAL A 203 -1.09 -12.25 -5.49
N VAL A 204 -0.91 -13.47 -6.01
CA VAL A 204 -1.74 -14.62 -5.68
C VAL A 204 -1.58 -15.00 -4.21
N VAL A 205 -0.34 -15.11 -3.70
CA VAL A 205 -0.11 -15.45 -2.30
C VAL A 205 -0.64 -14.36 -1.37
N ALA A 206 -0.57 -13.07 -1.74
CA ALA A 206 -1.16 -12.00 -0.95
C ALA A 206 -2.69 -12.14 -0.86
N LEU A 207 -3.36 -12.35 -2.00
CA LEU A 207 -4.84 -12.39 -2.06
C LEU A 207 -5.45 -13.70 -1.54
N VAL A 208 -4.81 -14.84 -1.81
CA VAL A 208 -5.34 -16.18 -1.51
C VAL A 208 -4.70 -16.78 -0.26
N GLY A 209 -3.46 -16.41 0.06
CA GLY A 209 -2.77 -16.87 1.26
C GLY A 209 -2.94 -15.92 2.44
N VAL A 210 -2.47 -14.68 2.30
CA VAL A 210 -2.36 -13.74 3.43
C VAL A 210 -3.71 -13.23 3.88
N VAL A 211 -4.51 -12.68 2.95
CA VAL A 211 -5.81 -12.06 3.27
C VAL A 211 -6.75 -13.02 4.01
N PRO A 212 -6.95 -14.28 3.57
CA PRO A 212 -7.82 -15.23 4.27
C PRO A 212 -7.28 -15.67 5.64
N LEU A 213 -5.98 -15.53 5.89
CA LEU A 213 -5.36 -15.87 7.17
C LEU A 213 -5.41 -14.73 8.19
N LEU A 214 -5.73 -13.50 7.79
CA LEU A 214 -5.83 -12.35 8.72
C LEU A 214 -6.82 -12.58 9.89
N PRO A 215 -8.02 -13.17 9.70
CA PRO A 215 -8.91 -13.50 10.81
C PRO A 215 -8.29 -14.50 11.79
N VAL A 216 -7.56 -15.49 11.27
CA VAL A 216 -6.85 -16.50 12.07
C VAL A 216 -5.69 -15.86 12.85
N MET A 217 -4.91 -15.00 12.19
CA MET A 217 -3.85 -14.23 12.87
C MET A 217 -4.41 -13.37 13.99
N ARG A 218 -5.52 -12.67 13.74
CA ARG A 218 -6.21 -11.86 14.76
C ARG A 218 -6.70 -12.72 15.92
N TRP A 219 -7.23 -13.90 15.65
CA TRP A 219 -7.66 -14.85 16.69
C TRP A 219 -6.48 -15.37 17.51
N ARG A 220 -5.37 -15.77 16.87
CA ARG A 220 -4.15 -16.22 17.56
C ARG A 220 -3.54 -15.11 18.40
N ALA A 221 -3.46 -13.89 17.86
CA ALA A 221 -2.96 -12.71 18.56
C ALA A 221 -3.74 -12.43 19.84
N ARG A 222 -5.07 -12.55 19.80
CA ARG A 222 -5.93 -12.41 21.00
C ARG A 222 -5.65 -13.46 22.07
N ARG A 223 -5.35 -14.70 21.67
CA ARG A 223 -5.06 -15.80 22.62
C ARG A 223 -3.67 -15.72 23.22
N ALA A 224 -2.68 -15.23 22.48
CA ALA A 224 -1.30 -15.14 22.95
C ALA A 224 -1.09 -14.05 24.02
N THR A 225 -2.08 -13.18 24.22
CA THR A 225 -2.02 -12.03 25.14
C THR A 225 -2.95 -12.17 26.35
N LEU A 226 -3.60 -13.33 26.51
CA LEU A 226 -4.36 -13.75 27.70
C LEU A 226 -3.44 -14.55 28.63
#